data_AF-A0AAW4HZU8-F1
#
_entry.id   AF-A0AAW4HZU8-F1
#
_cell.length_a   1.000
_cell.length_b   1.000
_cell.length_c   1.000
_cell.angle_alpha   90.00
_cell.angle_beta   90.00
_cell.angle_gamma   90.00
#
_symmetry.space_group_name_H-M   'P 1'
#
loop_
_entity.id
_entity.type
_entity.pdbx_description
1 polymer ?
#
loop_
_entity_poly.entity_id
_entity_poly.type
_entity_poly.pdbx_seq_one_letter_code
_entity_poly.pdbx_strand_id
1 'polypeptide(L)'
;MSLNEETLETKTYKTIEKIETNNLKQLKNTLDNIFDISADLIEHPLQLKTNTNILLYYFEGLTDGVALKANVVTPLLQEVNEDSQIFNSNIIATHTKIVYTWNEIKEGLLEGQCVLFMEGENRSLLINTKGWAERAIQEPISEVTIKGSHDGFIENVTKNIGLIRRYIPSTELKIKKLTIGERATSLVYLIYLGDVANADVVQEIETRICKIKTDAVLSIGELSNYTKDQNWTPFPQAYLSERPDAISNHILDGKVAVLMDRSPGAMVVPMNLIGFFQTPDDYNIHWLIASFFRLLRFAGFIIAIFLPAFYIAIVSFHFEIIPIDLYTSIATSRVKVPFSPLLEAFIMEITLEMLREAGIRLPQPIGQTIGIVGGIVIGQAAVQAGLVSNVMVIIVSITAIASFIVSNYDLSSSIRLIRFPMMLLAYFYGIVGIVSGLMLLFAHFVSLTSYGSPYGLPIAPFRLQELKDSFVRFPISMITTRSSTGQPKQEKKKEGGPHGES
;
A
#
# COMPACT_ATOMS: atom_id res chain seq x y z
N MET A 1 5.47 35.43 -46.47
CA MET A 1 4.22 34.69 -46.70
C MET A 1 3.55 34.60 -45.34
N SER A 2 2.46 35.33 -45.19
CA SER A 2 1.76 35.63 -43.93
C SER A 2 1.44 34.36 -43.13
N LEU A 3 1.97 34.27 -41.91
CA LEU A 3 1.45 33.33 -40.92
C LEU A 3 0.05 33.79 -40.52
N ASN A 4 -0.91 32.90 -40.68
CA ASN A 4 -2.28 33.06 -40.22
C ASN A 4 -2.30 33.30 -38.70
N GLU A 5 -2.78 34.47 -38.30
CA GLU A 5 -3.06 34.86 -36.91
C GLU A 5 -4.34 34.21 -36.33
N GLU A 6 -4.98 33.28 -37.03
CA GLU A 6 -6.30 32.75 -36.68
C GLU A 6 -6.34 31.45 -35.86
N THR A 7 -5.19 30.89 -35.42
CA THR A 7 -5.18 29.63 -34.65
C THR A 7 -4.84 29.76 -33.16
N LEU A 8 -4.86 30.96 -32.58
CA LEU A 8 -4.56 31.19 -31.15
C LEU A 8 -5.79 31.42 -30.25
N GLU A 9 -7.00 31.45 -30.79
CA GLU A 9 -8.23 31.66 -30.00
C GLU A 9 -9.03 30.37 -29.80
N THR A 10 -8.52 29.44 -29.00
CA THR A 10 -9.35 28.42 -28.32
C THR A 10 -8.62 27.90 -27.07
N LYS A 11 -8.13 28.82 -26.22
CA LYS A 11 -7.85 28.47 -24.82
C LYS A 11 -9.16 28.56 -24.06
N THR A 12 -9.67 27.39 -23.69
CA THR A 12 -10.83 27.16 -22.82
C THR A 12 -10.77 28.10 -21.61
N TYR A 13 -11.61 29.12 -21.59
CA TYR A 13 -11.86 29.94 -20.40
C TYR A 13 -12.44 29.01 -19.34
N LYS A 14 -11.63 28.55 -18.38
CA LYS A 14 -12.14 27.99 -17.12
C LYS A 14 -12.94 29.11 -16.47
N THR A 15 -14.26 28.95 -16.42
CA THR A 15 -15.17 29.85 -15.69
C THR A 15 -14.63 30.04 -14.27
N ILE A 16 -14.19 31.25 -13.93
CA ILE A 16 -13.70 31.58 -12.60
C ILE A 16 -14.93 31.74 -11.72
N GLU A 17 -15.31 30.69 -11.00
CA GLU A 17 -16.40 30.73 -10.02
C GLU A 17 -15.98 31.63 -8.83
N LYS A 18 -16.50 32.85 -8.80
CA LYS A 18 -16.31 33.80 -7.70
C LYS A 18 -17.25 33.49 -6.54
N ILE A 19 -16.91 34.01 -5.36
CA ILE A 19 -17.82 33.97 -4.20
C ILE A 19 -18.92 35.01 -4.45
N GLU A 20 -20.12 34.55 -4.78
CA GLU A 20 -21.26 35.41 -5.13
C GLU A 20 -22.26 35.60 -3.97
N THR A 21 -22.05 34.90 -2.85
CA THR A 21 -23.02 34.87 -1.74
C THR A 21 -22.39 35.33 -0.43
N ASN A 22 -23.14 36.16 0.31
CA ASN A 22 -22.72 36.67 1.63
C ASN A 22 -23.32 35.85 2.79
N ASN A 23 -24.02 34.76 2.47
CA ASN A 23 -24.70 33.91 3.44
C ASN A 23 -23.85 32.69 3.79
N LEU A 24 -23.50 32.53 5.06
CA LEU A 24 -22.69 31.41 5.54
C LEU A 24 -23.28 30.04 5.20
N LYS A 25 -24.61 29.89 5.20
CA LYS A 25 -25.25 28.61 4.86
C LYS A 25 -25.02 28.20 3.41
N GLN A 26 -25.00 29.16 2.49
CA GLN A 26 -24.74 28.89 1.07
C GLN A 26 -23.26 28.57 0.84
N LEU A 27 -22.36 29.31 1.51
CA LEU A 27 -20.91 29.04 1.47
C LEU A 27 -20.60 27.64 1.99
N LYS A 28 -21.19 27.27 3.13
CA LYS A 28 -21.13 25.93 3.71
C LYS A 28 -21.56 24.85 2.72
N ASN A 29 -22.78 24.94 2.19
CA ASN A 29 -23.29 23.95 1.25
C ASN A 29 -22.40 23.82 0.00
N THR A 30 -21.83 24.93 -0.47
CA THR A 30 -20.94 24.92 -1.63
C THR A 30 -19.64 24.18 -1.31
N LEU A 31 -19.03 24.42 -0.14
CA LEU A 31 -17.80 23.74 0.26
C LEU A 31 -18.04 22.24 0.52
N ASP A 32 -19.14 21.89 1.19
CA ASP A 32 -19.53 20.50 1.45
C ASP A 32 -19.77 19.73 0.14
N ASN A 33 -20.29 20.39 -0.91
CA ASN A 33 -20.42 19.80 -2.25
C ASN A 33 -19.07 19.64 -2.96
N ILE A 34 -18.15 20.61 -2.81
CA ILE A 34 -16.80 20.53 -3.42
C ILE A 34 -16.02 19.36 -2.81
N PHE A 35 -16.08 19.22 -1.48
CA PHE A 35 -15.44 18.14 -0.73
C PHE A 35 -16.47 17.12 -0.26
N ASP A 36 -17.23 16.57 -1.22
CA ASP A 36 -18.20 15.53 -0.89
C ASP A 36 -17.50 14.28 -0.30
N ILE A 37 -18.09 13.67 0.73
CA ILE A 37 -17.56 12.52 1.49
C ILE A 37 -16.10 12.74 1.94
N SER A 38 -15.84 13.78 2.72
CA SER A 38 -14.54 14.01 3.38
C SER A 38 -14.68 14.07 4.89
N ALA A 39 -14.58 12.92 5.57
CA ALA A 39 -14.73 12.85 7.02
C ALA A 39 -13.61 13.53 7.83
N ASP A 40 -12.54 13.97 7.17
CA ASP A 40 -11.38 14.64 7.76
C ASP A 40 -11.37 16.17 7.55
N LEU A 41 -12.33 16.69 6.78
CA LEU A 41 -12.58 18.13 6.69
C LEU A 41 -13.39 18.55 7.91
N ILE A 42 -12.82 19.44 8.72
CA ILE A 42 -13.45 19.92 9.95
C ILE A 42 -14.08 21.28 9.70
N GLU A 43 -15.38 21.36 9.98
CA GLU A 43 -16.13 22.60 10.12
C GLU A 43 -16.06 23.06 11.58
N HIS A 44 -15.59 24.28 11.81
CA HIS A 44 -15.51 24.88 13.15
C HIS A 44 -16.23 26.24 13.17
N PRO A 45 -17.53 26.27 13.55
CA PRO A 45 -18.28 27.51 13.67
C PRO A 45 -17.86 28.27 14.93
N LEU A 46 -17.71 29.59 14.80
CA LEU A 46 -17.34 30.51 15.86
C LEU A 46 -18.22 31.76 15.82
N GLN A 47 -18.44 32.40 16.97
CA GLN A 47 -19.11 33.69 17.05
C GLN A 47 -18.14 34.70 17.66
N LEU A 48 -17.99 35.85 17.00
CA LEU A 48 -17.18 36.95 17.49
C LEU A 48 -17.87 37.70 18.63
N LYS A 49 -17.11 38.52 19.36
CA LYS A 49 -17.64 39.49 20.35
C LYS A 49 -18.63 40.48 19.75
N THR A 50 -18.51 40.77 18.46
CA THR A 50 -19.38 41.66 17.67
C THR A 50 -20.72 41.03 17.30
N ASN A 51 -21.01 39.80 17.76
CA ASN A 51 -22.14 38.94 17.38
C ASN A 51 -22.13 38.46 15.92
N THR A 52 -21.07 38.70 15.17
CA THR A 52 -20.90 38.21 13.80
C THR A 52 -20.47 36.75 13.80
N ASN A 53 -21.15 35.92 13.00
CA ASN A 53 -20.81 34.51 12.86
C ASN A 53 -19.65 34.33 11.87
N ILE A 54 -18.76 33.40 12.20
CA ILE A 54 -17.62 32.99 11.39
C ILE A 54 -17.62 31.47 11.27
N LEU A 55 -17.12 30.99 10.14
CA LEU A 55 -16.93 29.57 9.87
C LEU A 55 -15.49 29.30 9.44
N LEU A 56 -14.80 28.45 10.19
CA LEU A 56 -13.48 27.95 9.83
C LEU A 56 -13.60 26.57 9.21
N TYR A 57 -12.85 26.33 8.13
CA TYR A 57 -12.67 25.00 7.55
C TYR A 57 -11.19 24.68 7.40
N TYR A 58 -10.82 23.46 7.76
CA TYR A 58 -9.46 22.96 7.63
C TYR A 58 -9.45 21.43 7.61
N PHE A 59 -8.40 20.85 7.03
CA PHE A 59 -8.15 19.41 7.12
C PHE A 59 -7.36 19.09 8.38
N GLU A 60 -7.93 18.28 9.27
CA GLU A 60 -7.35 17.99 10.59
C GLU A 60 -5.94 17.38 10.48
N GLY A 61 -5.70 16.54 9.47
CA GLY A 61 -4.41 15.88 9.24
C GLY A 61 -3.32 16.78 8.66
N LEU A 62 -3.67 17.91 8.04
CA LEU A 62 -2.72 18.83 7.36
C LEU A 62 -2.41 20.09 8.18
N THR A 63 -3.29 20.42 9.13
CA THR A 63 -3.20 21.62 9.96
C THR A 63 -2.58 21.31 11.32
N ASP A 64 -1.80 22.25 11.86
CA ASP A 64 -1.37 22.20 13.26
C ASP A 64 -2.48 22.77 14.14
N GLY A 65 -3.10 21.88 14.94
CA GLY A 65 -4.14 22.27 15.88
C GLY A 65 -3.65 23.23 16.98
N VAL A 66 -2.36 23.18 17.35
CA VAL A 66 -1.79 24.09 18.35
C VAL A 66 -1.67 25.49 17.77
N ALA A 67 -1.03 25.64 16.61
CA ALA A 67 -0.97 26.91 15.89
C ALA A 67 -2.36 27.45 15.53
N LEU A 68 -3.29 26.60 15.08
CA LEU A 68 -4.66 27.02 14.78
C LEU A 68 -5.34 27.61 16.03
N LYS A 69 -5.22 26.95 17.18
CA LYS A 69 -5.84 27.43 18.41
C LYS A 69 -5.18 28.72 18.93
N ALA A 70 -3.85 28.75 18.98
CA ALA A 70 -3.09 29.85 19.57
C ALA A 70 -3.06 31.10 18.68
N ASN A 71 -2.89 30.93 17.36
CA ASN A 71 -2.64 32.05 16.44
C ASN A 71 -3.88 32.48 15.64
N VAL A 72 -4.94 31.67 15.62
CA VAL A 72 -6.18 31.95 14.86
C VAL A 72 -7.39 32.04 15.77
N VAL A 73 -7.75 30.94 16.45
CA VAL A 73 -9.00 30.88 17.22
C VAL A 73 -8.97 31.84 18.42
N THR A 74 -7.87 31.87 19.18
CA THR A 74 -7.78 32.72 20.39
C THR A 74 -7.80 34.22 20.04
N PRO A 75 -7.00 34.72 19.07
CA PRO A 75 -7.06 36.12 18.67
C PRO A 75 -8.43 36.53 18.11
N LEU A 76 -9.07 35.67 17.30
CA LEU A 76 -10.41 35.94 16.76
C LEU A 76 -11.46 36.12 17.87
N LEU A 77 -11.39 35.33 18.94
CA LEU A 77 -12.37 35.40 20.04
C LEU A 77 -12.06 36.52 21.05
N GLN A 78 -10.79 36.90 21.22
CA GLN A 78 -10.38 37.79 22.31
C GLN A 78 -9.99 39.20 21.87
N GLU A 79 -9.38 39.36 20.69
CA GLU A 79 -8.73 40.62 20.29
C GLU A 79 -9.54 41.40 19.26
N VAL A 80 -10.46 40.75 18.54
CA VAL A 80 -11.33 41.39 17.56
C VAL A 80 -12.42 42.21 18.27
N ASN A 81 -12.36 43.53 18.09
CA ASN A 81 -13.37 44.46 18.59
C ASN A 81 -14.26 45.03 17.47
N GLU A 82 -13.77 45.02 16.23
CA GLU A 82 -14.51 45.39 15.02
C GLU A 82 -14.27 44.37 13.90
N ASP A 83 -15.31 43.99 13.17
CA ASP A 83 -15.24 42.97 12.11
C ASP A 83 -14.24 43.35 10.99
N SER A 84 -14.10 44.65 10.71
CA SER A 84 -13.18 45.19 9.72
C SER A 84 -11.71 44.84 10.01
N GLN A 85 -11.37 44.56 11.26
CA GLN A 85 -10.01 44.25 11.70
C GLN A 85 -9.56 42.88 11.18
N ILE A 86 -10.46 41.93 10.94
CA ILE A 86 -10.07 40.56 10.52
C ILE A 86 -9.40 40.56 9.14
N PHE A 87 -9.82 41.45 8.24
CA PHE A 87 -9.26 41.55 6.90
C PHE A 87 -8.13 42.58 6.77
N ASN A 88 -8.07 43.56 7.69
CA ASN A 88 -7.20 44.73 7.56
C ASN A 88 -6.11 44.84 8.64
N SER A 89 -6.06 43.92 9.60
CA SER A 89 -5.09 43.97 10.72
C SER A 89 -4.29 42.68 10.87
N ASN A 90 -3.15 42.77 11.56
CA ASN A 90 -2.28 41.64 11.88
C ASN A 90 -2.72 40.88 13.16
N ILE A 91 -4.01 40.89 13.51
CA ILE A 91 -4.53 40.17 14.69
C ILE A 91 -4.27 38.66 14.58
N ILE A 92 -4.32 38.12 13.36
CA ILE A 92 -3.91 36.74 13.10
C ILE A 92 -2.39 36.74 12.96
N ALA A 93 -1.70 36.08 13.91
CA ALA A 93 -0.24 36.06 14.00
C ALA A 93 0.44 35.19 12.94
N THR A 94 -0.24 34.85 11.85
CA THR A 94 0.26 33.98 10.78
C THR A 94 -0.09 34.55 9.42
N HIS A 95 0.64 34.17 8.37
CA HIS A 95 0.43 34.71 7.03
C HIS A 95 -1.00 34.44 6.55
N THR A 96 -1.71 35.50 6.17
CA THR A 96 -3.07 35.45 5.63
C THR A 96 -3.11 35.91 4.18
N LYS A 97 -4.08 35.41 3.40
CA LYS A 97 -4.34 35.82 2.02
C LYS A 97 -5.84 35.99 1.85
N ILE A 98 -6.29 37.16 1.40
CA ILE A 98 -7.69 37.40 1.02
C ILE A 98 -7.93 36.74 -0.34
N VAL A 99 -8.98 35.93 -0.45
CA VAL A 99 -9.35 35.23 -1.68
C VAL A 99 -10.80 35.43 -2.05
N TYR A 100 -11.06 35.43 -3.35
CA TYR A 100 -12.36 35.76 -3.94
C TYR A 100 -12.95 34.62 -4.77
N THR A 101 -12.20 33.53 -4.96
CA THR A 101 -12.55 32.45 -5.88
C THR A 101 -12.53 31.10 -5.18
N TRP A 102 -13.43 30.20 -5.59
CA TRP A 102 -13.49 28.85 -5.04
C TRP A 102 -12.26 28.02 -5.37
N ASN A 103 -11.58 28.29 -6.49
CA ASN A 103 -10.36 27.57 -6.85
C ASN A 103 -9.20 27.89 -5.89
N GLU A 104 -9.05 29.16 -5.50
CA GLU A 104 -8.04 29.53 -4.49
C GLU A 104 -8.34 28.88 -3.13
N ILE A 105 -9.62 28.80 -2.75
CA ILE A 105 -10.04 28.11 -1.51
C ILE A 105 -9.69 26.62 -1.59
N LYS A 106 -10.01 25.95 -2.70
CA LYS A 106 -9.70 24.53 -2.92
C LYS A 106 -8.20 24.27 -2.79
N GLU A 107 -7.38 25.04 -3.51
CA GLU A 107 -5.93 24.92 -3.49
C GLU A 107 -5.37 25.18 -2.08
N GLY A 108 -5.81 26.25 -1.42
CA GLY A 108 -5.37 26.58 -0.06
C GLY A 108 -5.68 25.49 0.96
N LEU A 109 -6.92 24.96 0.94
CA LEU A 109 -7.32 23.86 1.81
C LEU A 109 -6.49 22.60 1.55
N LEU A 110 -6.32 22.20 0.28
CA LEU A 110 -5.53 21.03 -0.10
C LEU A 110 -4.05 21.16 0.27
N GLU A 111 -3.53 22.38 0.35
CA GLU A 111 -2.19 22.67 0.85
C GLU A 111 -2.08 22.68 2.39
N GLY A 112 -3.18 22.51 3.12
CA GLY A 112 -3.22 22.50 4.58
C GLY A 112 -3.43 23.86 5.26
N GLN A 113 -3.86 24.86 4.49
CA GLN A 113 -4.31 26.15 5.05
C GLN A 113 -5.72 26.03 5.61
N CYS A 114 -6.07 26.92 6.54
CA CYS A 114 -7.43 27.08 7.04
C CYS A 114 -8.13 28.18 6.24
N VAL A 115 -9.40 27.99 5.87
CA VAL A 115 -10.23 29.03 5.28
C VAL A 115 -11.23 29.56 6.30
N LEU A 116 -11.34 30.88 6.37
CA LEU A 116 -12.28 31.60 7.22
C LEU A 116 -13.32 32.29 6.33
N PHE A 117 -14.59 31.96 6.58
CA PHE A 117 -15.75 32.65 6.04
C PHE A 117 -16.40 33.52 7.12
N MET A 118 -16.81 34.73 6.76
CA MET A 118 -17.51 35.66 7.64
C MET A 118 -18.90 35.96 7.09
N GLU A 119 -19.90 36.01 7.96
CA GLU A 119 -21.25 36.39 7.56
C GLU A 119 -21.30 37.83 7.04
N GLY A 120 -21.96 38.04 5.89
CA GLY A 120 -22.10 39.38 5.28
C GLY A 120 -20.99 39.75 4.28
N GLU A 121 -19.91 38.97 4.17
CA GLU A 121 -18.77 39.24 3.29
C GLU A 121 -18.76 38.33 2.06
N ASN A 122 -18.37 38.86 0.90
CA ASN A 122 -18.21 38.12 -0.37
C ASN A 122 -16.76 37.70 -0.66
N ARG A 123 -15.95 37.64 0.39
CA ARG A 123 -14.53 37.29 0.37
C ARG A 123 -14.23 36.39 1.55
N SER A 124 -13.20 35.57 1.41
CA SER A 124 -12.74 34.68 2.48
C SER A 124 -11.26 34.91 2.76
N LEU A 125 -10.81 34.45 3.92
CA LEU A 125 -9.42 34.58 4.34
C LEU A 125 -8.79 33.19 4.41
N LEU A 126 -7.74 32.97 3.62
CA LEU A 126 -6.86 31.82 3.80
C LEU A 126 -5.82 32.16 4.84
N ILE A 127 -5.67 31.28 5.82
CA ILE A 127 -4.78 31.45 6.96
C ILE A 127 -3.79 30.29 6.93
N ASN A 128 -2.50 30.60 6.88
CA ASN A 128 -1.47 29.59 6.84
C ASN A 128 -1.33 28.89 8.20
N THR A 129 -2.05 27.80 8.41
CA THR A 129 -1.97 26.97 9.62
C THR A 129 -1.32 25.62 9.33
N LYS A 130 -0.47 25.57 8.29
CA LYS A 130 0.21 24.35 7.87
C LYS A 130 1.05 23.82 9.02
N GLY A 131 0.83 22.56 9.34
CA GLY A 131 1.34 21.94 10.55
C GLY A 131 1.75 20.52 10.30
N TRP A 132 2.97 20.34 9.82
CA TRP A 132 3.47 18.99 9.56
C TRP A 132 3.67 18.25 10.88
N ALA A 133 3.47 16.94 10.86
CA ALA A 133 3.55 16.10 12.06
C ALA A 133 4.88 16.33 12.80
N GLU A 134 4.81 16.87 14.03
CA GLU A 134 5.98 17.20 14.84
C GLU A 134 6.66 15.97 15.48
N ARG A 135 6.08 14.77 15.34
CA ARG A 135 6.87 13.54 15.50
C ARG A 135 7.64 13.30 14.21
N ALA A 136 8.96 13.10 14.33
CA ALA A 136 9.77 12.63 13.23
C ALA A 136 9.10 11.40 12.63
N ILE A 137 8.57 11.54 11.41
CA ILE A 137 8.08 10.40 10.66
C ILE A 137 9.32 9.52 10.48
N GLN A 138 9.27 8.33 11.06
CA GLN A 138 10.38 7.38 11.03
C GLN A 138 10.22 6.47 9.82
N GLU A 139 11.35 5.94 9.37
CA GLU A 139 11.35 4.93 8.32
C GLU A 139 10.53 3.72 8.78
N PRO A 140 9.62 3.20 7.93
CA PRO A 140 8.83 2.03 8.27
C PRO A 140 9.74 0.84 8.56
N ILE A 141 9.60 0.26 9.75
CA ILE A 141 10.48 -0.81 10.24
C ILE A 141 10.30 -2.08 9.39
N SER A 142 9.08 -2.32 8.90
CA SER A 142 8.75 -3.49 8.08
C SER A 142 9.22 -3.37 6.63
N GLU A 143 9.37 -2.16 6.10
CA GLU A 143 9.58 -1.88 4.68
C GLU A 143 10.68 -0.82 4.45
N VAL A 144 11.94 -1.23 4.64
CA VAL A 144 13.11 -0.36 4.41
C VAL A 144 13.15 0.11 2.95
N THR A 145 13.36 1.42 2.75
CA THR A 145 13.38 2.04 1.43
C THR A 145 14.81 2.32 0.99
N ILE A 146 15.21 1.84 -0.19
CA ILE A 146 16.58 2.11 -0.71
C ILE A 146 16.64 3.49 -1.37
N LYS A 147 15.58 3.84 -2.11
CA LYS A 147 15.40 5.14 -2.77
C LYS A 147 13.93 5.48 -2.78
N GLY A 148 13.54 6.59 -2.16
CA GLY A 148 12.14 7.02 -2.08
C GLY A 148 11.84 7.79 -0.79
N SER A 149 10.56 7.87 -0.46
CA SER A 149 10.14 8.43 0.82
C SER A 149 10.48 7.48 1.95
N HIS A 150 10.98 8.03 3.06
CA HIS A 150 11.19 7.30 4.30
C HIS A 150 10.01 7.53 5.27
N ASP A 151 8.91 8.08 4.77
CA ASP A 151 7.74 8.31 5.59
C ASP A 151 7.04 6.97 5.87
N GLY A 152 6.89 6.59 7.14
CA GLY A 152 6.05 5.48 7.58
C GLY A 152 4.75 5.97 8.25
N PHE A 153 3.68 5.18 8.15
CA PHE A 153 2.49 5.39 8.96
C PHE A 153 2.78 5.20 10.45
N ILE A 154 1.96 5.88 11.26
CA ILE A 154 2.00 5.78 12.72
C ILE A 154 0.62 5.34 13.23
N GLU A 155 0.46 5.18 14.54
CA GLU A 155 -0.81 4.73 15.12
C GLU A 155 -1.93 5.77 15.05
N ASN A 156 -1.61 7.04 14.76
CA ASN A 156 -2.59 8.12 14.64
C ASN A 156 -3.16 8.20 13.21
N VAL A 157 -4.42 7.81 13.06
CA VAL A 157 -5.10 7.78 11.75
C VAL A 157 -5.26 9.15 11.10
N THR A 158 -5.52 10.21 11.87
CA THR A 158 -5.66 11.57 11.34
C THR A 158 -4.37 12.04 10.69
N LYS A 159 -3.21 11.75 11.29
CA LYS A 159 -1.90 12.06 10.69
C LYS A 159 -1.64 11.21 9.46
N ASN A 160 -2.00 9.92 9.48
CA ASN A 160 -1.86 9.04 8.31
C ASN A 160 -2.70 9.50 7.11
N ILE A 161 -3.94 9.93 7.35
CA ILE A 161 -4.80 10.54 6.33
C ILE A 161 -4.15 11.80 5.75
N GLY A 162 -3.57 12.64 6.62
CA GLY A 162 -2.79 13.82 6.21
C GLY A 162 -1.63 13.45 5.27
N LEU A 163 -0.89 12.36 5.55
CA LEU A 163 0.17 11.88 4.67
C LEU A 163 -0.37 11.50 3.29
N ILE A 164 -1.48 10.77 3.22
CA ILE A 164 -2.10 10.39 1.94
C ILE A 164 -2.57 11.63 1.17
N ARG A 165 -3.18 12.61 1.83
CA ARG A 165 -3.57 13.89 1.20
C ARG A 165 -2.39 14.68 0.63
N ARG A 166 -1.22 14.60 1.25
CA ARG A 166 0.00 15.25 0.70
C ARG A 166 0.44 14.61 -0.62
N TYR A 167 0.29 13.31 -0.77
CA TYR A 167 0.55 12.62 -2.04
C TYR A 167 -0.57 12.86 -3.06
N ILE A 168 -1.82 13.00 -2.60
CA ILE A 168 -3.01 13.16 -3.45
C ILE A 168 -3.79 14.42 -3.05
N PRO A 169 -3.31 15.63 -3.42
CA PRO A 169 -4.02 16.88 -3.16
C PRO A 169 -5.18 17.03 -4.17
N SER A 170 -6.28 16.31 -3.94
CA SER A 170 -7.45 16.29 -4.81
C SER A 170 -8.76 16.37 -4.02
N THR A 171 -9.73 17.12 -4.57
CA THR A 171 -11.12 17.17 -4.09
C THR A 171 -11.86 15.83 -4.33
N GLU A 172 -11.38 15.03 -5.28
CA GLU A 172 -11.92 13.71 -5.59
C GLU A 172 -11.47 12.62 -4.60
N LEU A 173 -10.55 12.93 -3.68
CA LEU A 173 -10.15 11.99 -2.63
C LEU A 173 -11.26 11.91 -1.57
N LYS A 174 -12.03 10.81 -1.64
CA LYS A 174 -13.15 10.51 -0.75
C LYS A 174 -12.64 9.75 0.46
N ILE A 175 -13.08 10.18 1.65
CA ILE A 175 -12.72 9.61 2.94
C ILE A 175 -14.01 9.35 3.73
N LYS A 176 -14.37 8.08 3.84
CA LYS A 176 -15.57 7.64 4.56
C LYS A 176 -15.18 7.04 5.91
N LYS A 177 -15.75 7.58 6.97
CA LYS A 177 -15.56 7.12 8.35
C LYS A 177 -16.61 6.08 8.72
N LEU A 178 -16.15 4.96 9.26
CA LEU A 178 -16.93 3.84 9.77
C LEU A 178 -16.52 3.55 11.21
N THR A 179 -17.42 2.92 11.97
CA THR A 179 -17.17 2.46 13.34
C THR A 179 -17.51 0.98 13.43
N ILE A 180 -16.60 0.18 13.99
CA ILE A 180 -16.77 -1.27 14.16
C ILE A 180 -16.47 -1.71 15.60
N GLY A 181 -17.03 -2.85 16.01
CA GLY A 181 -16.84 -3.43 17.35
C GLY A 181 -18.00 -3.13 18.31
N GLU A 182 -18.47 -4.14 19.05
CA GLU A 182 -19.62 -4.04 19.95
C GLU A 182 -19.25 -3.57 21.37
N ARG A 183 -18.08 -3.98 21.88
CA ARG A 183 -17.60 -3.59 23.23
C ARG A 183 -16.56 -2.50 23.17
N ALA A 184 -15.57 -2.64 22.28
CA ALA A 184 -14.56 -1.63 22.04
C ALA A 184 -14.68 -1.14 20.60
N THR A 185 -15.24 0.05 20.43
CA THR A 185 -15.44 0.66 19.13
C THR A 185 -14.10 1.15 18.57
N SER A 186 -13.77 0.71 17.36
CA SER A 186 -12.63 1.15 16.58
C SER A 186 -13.09 1.94 15.37
N LEU A 187 -12.38 3.03 15.05
CA LEU A 187 -12.66 3.85 13.88
C LEU A 187 -11.90 3.30 12.67
N VAL A 188 -12.61 3.17 11.55
CA VAL A 188 -12.08 2.70 10.27
C VAL A 188 -12.38 3.73 9.20
N TYR A 189 -11.42 3.99 8.33
CA TYR A 189 -11.52 4.99 7.27
C TYR A 189 -11.30 4.32 5.92
N LEU A 190 -12.28 4.42 5.03
CA LEU A 190 -12.17 4.02 3.63
C LEU A 190 -11.73 5.22 2.82
N ILE A 191 -10.65 5.08 2.07
CA ILE A 191 -10.04 6.14 1.25
C ILE A 191 -9.95 5.67 -0.20
N TYR A 192 -10.50 6.46 -1.13
CA TYR A 192 -10.48 6.17 -2.55
C TYR A 192 -10.66 7.44 -3.38
N LEU A 193 -10.36 7.38 -4.68
CA LEU A 193 -10.67 8.47 -5.62
C LEU A 193 -12.06 8.25 -6.24
N GLY A 194 -13.00 9.17 -6.04
CA GLY A 194 -14.40 9.01 -6.45
C GLY A 194 -14.59 8.89 -7.96
N ASP A 195 -13.75 9.57 -8.73
CA ASP A 195 -13.79 9.59 -10.19
C ASP A 195 -13.04 8.41 -10.84
N VAL A 196 -12.19 7.70 -10.08
CA VAL A 196 -11.39 6.57 -10.58
C VAL A 196 -11.88 5.22 -10.04
N ALA A 197 -12.15 5.10 -8.75
CA ALA A 197 -12.46 3.83 -8.10
C ALA A 197 -13.82 3.26 -8.55
N ASN A 198 -13.91 1.93 -8.62
CA ASN A 198 -15.18 1.25 -8.87
C ASN A 198 -16.10 1.38 -7.65
N ALA A 199 -17.32 1.89 -7.87
CA ALA A 199 -18.32 2.03 -6.81
C ALA A 199 -18.74 0.67 -6.22
N ASP A 200 -18.83 -0.37 -7.04
CA ASP A 200 -19.23 -1.71 -6.60
C ASP A 200 -18.21 -2.29 -5.59
N VAL A 201 -16.93 -2.10 -5.88
CA VAL A 201 -15.82 -2.55 -5.03
C VAL A 201 -15.79 -1.77 -3.71
N VAL A 202 -16.00 -0.45 -3.75
CA VAL A 202 -16.11 0.39 -2.55
C VAL A 202 -17.29 -0.06 -1.67
N GLN A 203 -18.45 -0.31 -2.28
CA GLN A 203 -19.65 -0.75 -1.57
C GLN A 203 -19.49 -2.16 -0.99
N GLU A 204 -18.84 -3.07 -1.71
CA GLU A 204 -18.57 -4.42 -1.25
C GLU A 204 -17.69 -4.41 0.01
N ILE A 205 -16.59 -3.65 0.02
CA ILE A 205 -15.75 -3.58 1.23
C ILE A 205 -16.46 -2.89 2.40
N GLU A 206 -17.19 -1.80 2.13
CA GLU A 206 -17.99 -1.14 3.17
C GLU A 206 -18.99 -2.12 3.79
N THR A 207 -19.73 -2.85 2.95
CA THR A 207 -20.73 -3.82 3.38
C THR A 207 -20.09 -4.91 4.23
N ARG A 208 -18.89 -5.39 3.87
CA ARG A 208 -18.17 -6.40 4.65
C ARG A 208 -17.71 -5.88 5.99
N ILE A 209 -17.13 -4.68 6.04
CA ILE A 209 -16.68 -4.05 7.29
C ILE A 209 -17.88 -3.85 8.23
N CYS A 210 -19.01 -3.37 7.73
CA CYS A 210 -20.22 -3.16 8.52
C CYS A 210 -20.90 -4.47 8.98
N LYS A 211 -20.64 -5.60 8.32
CA LYS A 211 -21.17 -6.92 8.72
C LYS A 211 -20.38 -7.58 9.86
N ILE A 212 -19.21 -7.04 10.23
CA ILE A 212 -18.37 -7.60 11.29
C ILE A 212 -19.09 -7.45 12.63
N LYS A 213 -19.45 -8.57 13.25
CA LYS A 213 -20.02 -8.65 14.60
C LYS A 213 -19.02 -9.33 15.53
N THR A 214 -18.23 -8.51 16.23
CA THR A 214 -17.23 -8.97 17.21
C THR A 214 -17.13 -7.95 18.33
N ASP A 215 -16.62 -8.37 19.48
CA ASP A 215 -16.45 -7.50 20.65
C ASP A 215 -15.51 -6.32 20.34
N ALA A 216 -14.41 -6.59 19.63
CA ALA A 216 -13.42 -5.58 19.24
C ALA A 216 -12.63 -6.07 18.03
N VAL A 217 -12.17 -5.13 17.19
CA VAL A 217 -11.08 -5.36 16.23
C VAL A 217 -9.94 -4.45 16.66
N LEU A 218 -8.72 -4.99 16.78
CA LEU A 218 -7.59 -4.30 17.39
C LEU A 218 -6.52 -3.84 16.39
N SER A 219 -6.43 -4.45 15.22
CA SER A 219 -5.41 -4.12 14.23
C SER A 219 -5.92 -4.22 12.79
N ILE A 220 -5.25 -3.52 11.88
CA ILE A 220 -5.56 -3.60 10.44
C ILE A 220 -5.36 -5.02 9.89
N GLY A 221 -4.39 -5.78 10.42
CA GLY A 221 -4.16 -7.16 10.04
C GLY A 221 -5.32 -8.07 10.45
N GLU A 222 -5.88 -7.85 11.64
CA GLU A 222 -7.08 -8.55 12.10
C GLU A 222 -8.30 -8.19 11.23
N LEU A 223 -8.50 -6.90 10.96
CA LEU A 223 -9.55 -6.44 10.05
C LEU A 223 -9.44 -7.12 8.68
N SER A 224 -8.22 -7.22 8.14
CA SER A 224 -7.97 -7.85 6.85
C SER A 224 -8.43 -9.30 6.82
N ASN A 225 -8.35 -10.05 7.94
CA ASN A 225 -8.79 -11.44 8.02
C ASN A 225 -10.32 -11.56 8.05
N TYR A 226 -11.03 -10.63 8.67
CA TYR A 226 -12.49 -10.63 8.71
C TYR A 226 -13.13 -10.33 7.35
N THR A 227 -12.43 -9.59 6.48
CA THR A 227 -12.99 -9.10 5.22
C THR A 227 -12.59 -9.90 3.98
N LYS A 228 -11.81 -10.99 4.10
CA LYS A 228 -11.36 -11.85 2.98
C LYS A 228 -12.53 -12.50 2.23
N ASP A 229 -12.38 -12.74 0.93
CA ASP A 229 -13.34 -13.54 0.13
C ASP A 229 -13.29 -15.01 0.58
N GLN A 230 -12.07 -15.54 0.67
CA GLN A 230 -11.83 -16.96 0.91
C GLN A 230 -10.96 -17.20 2.14
N ASN A 231 -11.49 -17.88 3.16
CA ASN A 231 -10.77 -18.11 4.42
C ASN A 231 -9.75 -19.25 4.36
N TRP A 232 -9.91 -20.17 3.41
CA TRP A 232 -9.13 -21.42 3.34
C TRP A 232 -7.90 -21.33 2.43
N THR A 233 -7.64 -20.16 1.84
CA THR A 233 -6.44 -19.94 1.04
C THR A 233 -5.31 -19.40 1.91
N PRO A 234 -4.08 -19.91 1.79
CA PRO A 234 -2.94 -19.31 2.46
C PRO A 234 -2.56 -17.95 1.85
N PHE A 235 -2.92 -17.72 0.58
CA PHE A 235 -2.50 -16.53 -0.16
C PHE A 235 -3.17 -15.24 0.33
N PRO A 236 -2.41 -14.14 0.46
CA PRO A 236 -2.97 -12.85 0.85
C PRO A 236 -3.89 -12.31 -0.24
N GLN A 237 -5.07 -11.82 0.17
CA GLN A 237 -6.03 -11.17 -0.73
C GLN A 237 -6.08 -9.64 -0.57
N ALA A 238 -5.40 -9.13 0.46
CA ALA A 238 -5.27 -7.70 0.71
C ALA A 238 -3.79 -7.38 0.88
N TYR A 239 -3.39 -6.18 0.45
CA TYR A 239 -2.01 -5.73 0.57
C TYR A 239 -1.88 -4.82 1.78
N LEU A 240 -1.12 -5.27 2.78
CA LEU A 240 -0.79 -4.51 3.97
C LEU A 240 0.53 -3.79 3.75
N SER A 241 0.56 -2.49 4.06
CA SER A 241 1.76 -1.66 3.92
C SER A 241 1.79 -0.56 4.97
N GLU A 242 2.99 -0.29 5.49
CA GLU A 242 3.26 0.84 6.40
C GLU A 242 3.67 2.11 5.63
N ARG A 243 3.85 1.99 4.31
CA ARG A 243 4.33 3.05 3.42
C ARG A 243 3.20 3.89 2.80
N PRO A 244 3.10 5.21 3.07
CA PRO A 244 2.06 6.08 2.51
C PRO A 244 2.17 6.29 1.00
N ASP A 245 3.38 6.28 0.44
CA ASP A 245 3.62 6.37 -1.01
C ASP A 245 3.07 5.14 -1.75
N ALA A 246 3.28 3.94 -1.20
CA ALA A 246 2.74 2.69 -1.72
C ALA A 246 1.20 2.71 -1.78
N ILE A 247 0.56 3.12 -0.68
CA ILE A 247 -0.90 3.22 -0.60
C ILE A 247 -1.43 4.27 -1.59
N SER A 248 -0.78 5.43 -1.67
CA SER A 248 -1.19 6.52 -2.54
C SER A 248 -1.15 6.10 -4.02
N ASN A 249 -0.09 5.38 -4.43
CA ASN A 249 0.00 4.82 -5.79
C ASN A 249 -1.17 3.86 -6.09
N HIS A 250 -1.53 3.00 -5.14
CA HIS A 250 -2.66 2.10 -5.32
C HIS A 250 -4.01 2.81 -5.38
N ILE A 251 -4.21 3.88 -4.60
CA ILE A 251 -5.41 4.73 -4.70
C ILE A 251 -5.48 5.39 -6.09
N LEU A 252 -4.36 5.90 -6.61
CA LEU A 252 -4.27 6.51 -7.94
C LEU A 252 -4.58 5.52 -9.08
N ASP A 253 -4.28 4.24 -8.87
CA ASP A 253 -4.64 3.14 -9.78
C ASP A 253 -6.11 2.70 -9.64
N GLY A 254 -6.90 3.31 -8.74
CA GLY A 254 -8.32 3.06 -8.57
C GLY A 254 -8.68 1.99 -7.55
N LYS A 255 -7.74 1.58 -6.69
CA LYS A 255 -7.99 0.69 -5.56
C LYS A 255 -8.48 1.48 -4.34
N VAL A 256 -9.02 0.77 -3.36
CA VAL A 256 -9.53 1.32 -2.10
C VAL A 256 -8.52 1.02 -0.99
N ALA A 257 -8.15 2.06 -0.24
CA ALA A 257 -7.34 1.93 0.95
C ALA A 257 -8.22 1.95 2.21
N VAL A 258 -7.82 1.20 3.22
CA VAL A 258 -8.48 1.12 4.52
C VAL A 258 -7.46 1.42 5.61
N LEU A 259 -7.75 2.43 6.42
CA LEU A 259 -6.98 2.75 7.61
C LEU A 259 -7.81 2.49 8.85
N MET A 260 -7.13 2.15 9.94
CA MET A 260 -7.75 1.92 11.22
C MET A 260 -7.01 2.72 12.28
N ASP A 261 -7.76 3.32 13.20
CA ASP A 261 -7.17 4.01 14.34
C ASP A 261 -6.35 3.05 15.20
N ARG A 262 -5.22 3.53 15.73
CA ARG A 262 -4.25 2.78 16.56
C ARG A 262 -3.47 1.68 15.83
N SER A 263 -3.45 1.70 14.50
CA SER A 263 -2.69 0.74 13.69
C SER A 263 -1.67 1.46 12.80
N PRO A 264 -0.37 1.10 12.84
CA PRO A 264 0.70 1.79 12.10
C PRO A 264 0.79 1.38 10.61
N GLY A 265 -0.33 1.07 9.96
CA GLY A 265 -0.36 0.61 8.58
C GLY A 265 -1.74 0.66 7.96
N ALA A 266 -1.79 0.47 6.65
CA ALA A 266 -3.01 0.51 5.86
C ALA A 266 -3.16 -0.75 5.01
N MET A 267 -4.41 -1.08 4.70
CA MET A 267 -4.75 -2.20 3.81
C MET A 267 -5.25 -1.66 2.46
N VAL A 268 -4.77 -2.23 1.35
CA VAL A 268 -5.27 -1.94 0.00
C VAL A 268 -6.02 -3.14 -0.55
N VAL A 269 -7.18 -2.86 -1.12
CA VAL A 269 -8.01 -3.84 -1.83
C VAL A 269 -8.59 -3.24 -3.11
N PRO A 270 -8.94 -4.06 -4.11
CA PRO A 270 -8.56 -5.46 -4.28
C PRO A 270 -7.09 -5.61 -4.67
N MET A 271 -6.53 -6.80 -4.46
CA MET A 271 -5.16 -7.11 -4.82
C MET A 271 -5.05 -8.45 -5.57
N ASN A 272 -4.25 -8.48 -6.63
CA ASN A 272 -3.93 -9.66 -7.43
C ASN A 272 -2.53 -10.18 -7.08
N LEU A 273 -2.21 -11.40 -7.53
CA LEU A 273 -0.92 -12.04 -7.26
C LEU A 273 0.27 -11.17 -7.69
N ILE A 274 0.19 -10.55 -8.88
CA ILE A 274 1.29 -9.75 -9.44
C ILE A 274 1.57 -8.50 -8.61
N GLY A 275 0.54 -7.88 -8.00
CA GLY A 275 0.71 -6.68 -7.18
C GLY A 275 1.67 -6.88 -6.00
N PHE A 276 1.75 -8.09 -5.45
CA PHE A 276 2.70 -8.41 -4.37
C PHE A 276 4.17 -8.49 -4.83
N PHE A 277 4.40 -8.57 -6.14
CA PHE A 277 5.73 -8.49 -6.76
C PHE A 277 6.03 -7.09 -7.31
N GLN A 278 5.24 -6.08 -6.97
CA GLN A 278 5.52 -4.69 -7.28
C GLN A 278 5.87 -3.97 -5.99
N THR A 279 6.90 -3.13 -6.05
CA THR A 279 7.27 -2.25 -4.92
C THR A 279 7.35 -0.81 -5.41
N PRO A 280 7.08 0.20 -4.56
CA PRO A 280 7.23 1.60 -4.97
C PRO A 280 8.67 1.92 -5.40
N ASP A 281 9.66 1.27 -4.79
CA ASP A 281 11.08 1.39 -5.13
C ASP A 281 11.39 1.00 -6.58
N ASP A 282 10.62 0.05 -7.15
CA ASP A 282 10.74 -0.28 -8.58
C ASP A 282 10.58 0.98 -9.42
N TYR A 283 9.76 1.95 -8.99
CA TYR A 283 9.45 3.16 -9.74
C TYR A 283 10.53 4.24 -9.68
N ASN A 284 11.41 4.17 -8.67
CA ASN A 284 12.46 5.15 -8.37
C ASN A 284 13.80 4.84 -9.06
N ILE A 285 13.92 3.68 -9.71
CA ILE A 285 15.13 3.26 -10.44
C ILE A 285 14.86 3.13 -11.94
N HIS A 286 15.95 2.99 -12.71
CA HIS A 286 15.86 2.81 -14.15
C HIS A 286 15.05 1.55 -14.51
N TRP A 287 14.15 1.66 -15.48
CA TRP A 287 13.15 0.63 -15.82
C TRP A 287 13.75 -0.74 -16.14
N LEU A 288 14.93 -0.79 -16.80
CA LEU A 288 15.67 -2.03 -17.06
C LEU A 288 16.09 -2.74 -15.77
N ILE A 289 16.60 -1.98 -14.79
CA ILE A 289 17.08 -2.53 -13.51
C ILE A 289 15.88 -2.99 -12.67
N ALA A 290 14.81 -2.19 -12.62
CA ALA A 290 13.55 -2.58 -11.97
C ALA A 290 12.97 -3.87 -12.58
N SER A 291 12.95 -3.97 -13.90
CA SER A 291 12.48 -5.17 -14.61
C SER A 291 13.32 -6.40 -14.26
N PHE A 292 14.65 -6.25 -14.21
CA PHE A 292 15.54 -7.33 -13.79
C PHE A 292 15.26 -7.79 -12.36
N PHE A 293 15.11 -6.87 -11.40
CA PHE A 293 14.75 -7.21 -10.02
C PHE A 293 13.37 -7.86 -9.92
N ARG A 294 12.41 -7.44 -10.74
CA ARG A 294 11.09 -8.06 -10.78
C ARG A 294 11.15 -9.51 -11.31
N LEU A 295 11.92 -9.75 -12.37
CA LEU A 295 12.19 -11.11 -12.88
C LEU A 295 12.90 -11.97 -11.85
N LEU A 296 13.87 -11.42 -11.10
CA LEU A 296 14.50 -12.14 -9.99
C LEU A 296 13.50 -12.51 -8.90
N ARG A 297 12.52 -11.64 -8.60
CA ARG A 297 11.45 -11.97 -7.63
C ARG A 297 10.53 -13.08 -8.12
N PHE A 298 10.17 -13.10 -9.40
CA PHE A 298 9.43 -14.21 -9.98
C PHE A 298 10.24 -15.52 -10.02
N ALA A 299 11.53 -15.45 -10.35
CA ALA A 299 12.42 -16.61 -10.29
C ALA A 299 12.56 -17.13 -8.85
N GLY A 300 12.75 -16.22 -7.90
CA GLY A 300 12.81 -16.53 -6.46
C GLY A 300 11.54 -17.19 -5.96
N PHE A 301 10.37 -16.73 -6.38
CA PHE A 301 9.08 -17.37 -6.10
C PHE A 301 9.03 -18.83 -6.57
N ILE A 302 9.40 -19.10 -7.81
CA ILE A 302 9.39 -20.46 -8.38
C ILE A 302 10.41 -21.34 -7.66
N ILE A 303 11.64 -20.85 -7.46
CA ILE A 303 12.70 -21.60 -6.76
C ILE A 303 12.27 -21.92 -5.32
N ALA A 304 11.70 -20.94 -4.60
CA ALA A 304 11.31 -21.10 -3.21
C ALA A 304 10.20 -22.15 -3.01
N ILE A 305 9.33 -22.39 -4.00
CA ILE A 305 8.28 -23.42 -3.93
C ILE A 305 8.83 -24.77 -4.40
N PHE A 306 9.49 -24.80 -5.56
CA PHE A 306 9.70 -26.04 -6.30
C PHE A 306 11.09 -26.65 -6.12
N LEU A 307 12.12 -25.88 -5.75
CA LEU A 307 13.50 -26.40 -5.73
C LEU A 307 13.70 -27.61 -4.78
N PRO A 308 13.19 -27.60 -3.54
CA PRO A 308 13.31 -28.76 -2.65
C PRO A 308 12.54 -29.98 -3.18
N ALA A 309 11.32 -29.76 -3.68
CA ALA A 309 10.51 -30.82 -4.28
C ALA A 309 11.20 -31.44 -5.51
N PHE A 310 11.78 -30.60 -6.37
CA PHE A 310 12.51 -31.02 -7.56
C PHE A 310 13.74 -31.84 -7.22
N TYR A 311 14.50 -31.42 -6.19
CA TYR A 311 15.63 -32.20 -5.68
C TYR A 311 15.19 -33.60 -5.20
N ILE A 312 14.13 -33.68 -4.40
CA ILE A 312 13.58 -34.96 -3.90
C ILE A 312 13.19 -35.86 -5.07
N ALA A 313 12.48 -35.32 -6.07
CA ALA A 313 12.01 -36.08 -7.22
C ALA A 313 13.17 -36.62 -8.07
N ILE A 314 14.17 -35.79 -8.39
CA ILE A 314 15.32 -36.21 -9.19
C ILE A 314 16.10 -37.32 -8.48
N VAL A 315 16.42 -37.10 -7.21
CA VAL A 315 17.26 -38.02 -6.45
C VAL A 315 16.57 -39.37 -6.24
N SER A 316 15.25 -39.36 -6.02
CA SER A 316 14.51 -40.55 -5.63
C SER A 316 13.98 -41.34 -6.83
N PHE A 317 13.65 -40.67 -7.94
CA PHE A 317 12.94 -41.30 -9.08
C PHE A 317 13.61 -41.11 -10.44
N HIS A 318 14.46 -40.10 -10.61
CA HIS A 318 15.01 -39.73 -11.93
C HIS A 318 16.51 -39.42 -11.86
N PHE A 319 17.26 -40.30 -11.23
CA PHE A 319 18.70 -40.11 -11.05
C PHE A 319 19.47 -40.17 -12.38
N GLU A 320 18.89 -40.75 -13.43
CA GLU A 320 19.50 -40.84 -14.76
C GLU A 320 19.66 -39.47 -15.44
N ILE A 321 18.92 -38.45 -14.97
CA ILE A 321 19.02 -37.08 -15.48
C ILE A 321 20.31 -36.40 -15.00
N ILE A 322 20.91 -36.88 -13.91
CA ILE A 322 22.08 -36.26 -13.30
C ILE A 322 23.36 -36.73 -14.01
N PRO A 323 24.26 -35.82 -14.44
CA PRO A 323 25.57 -36.21 -14.93
C PRO A 323 26.31 -37.13 -13.94
N ILE A 324 27.00 -38.15 -14.45
CA ILE A 324 27.57 -39.21 -13.61
C ILE A 324 28.52 -38.68 -12.52
N ASP A 325 29.30 -37.63 -12.83
CA ASP A 325 30.23 -36.99 -11.88
C ASP A 325 29.48 -36.30 -10.74
N LEU A 326 28.34 -35.67 -11.04
CA LEU A 326 27.50 -35.03 -10.03
C LEU A 326 26.75 -36.07 -9.21
N TYR A 327 26.24 -37.13 -9.85
CA TYR A 327 25.56 -38.23 -9.17
C TYR A 327 26.49 -38.93 -8.18
N THR A 328 27.72 -39.24 -8.57
CA THR A 328 28.72 -39.89 -7.69
C THR A 328 29.09 -39.02 -6.50
N SER A 329 29.24 -37.70 -6.70
CA SER A 329 29.43 -36.73 -5.61
C SER A 329 28.25 -36.72 -4.63
N ILE A 330 27.02 -36.64 -5.16
CA ILE A 330 25.79 -36.66 -4.36
C ILE A 330 25.67 -38.00 -3.60
N ALA A 331 25.89 -39.13 -4.27
CA ALA A 331 25.83 -40.46 -3.67
C ALA A 331 26.84 -40.58 -2.53
N THR A 332 28.09 -40.16 -2.74
CA THR A 332 29.15 -40.16 -1.73
C THR A 332 28.77 -39.31 -0.51
N SER A 333 28.17 -38.14 -0.75
CA SER A 333 27.68 -37.29 0.34
C SER A 333 26.51 -37.89 1.11
N ARG A 334 25.73 -38.80 0.50
CA ARG A 334 24.58 -39.46 1.13
C ARG A 334 24.90 -40.81 1.76
N VAL A 335 26.03 -41.45 1.46
CA VAL A 335 26.43 -42.74 2.06
C VAL A 335 26.38 -42.71 3.60
N LYS A 336 26.68 -41.55 4.20
CA LYS A 336 26.71 -41.36 5.66
C LYS A 336 25.38 -40.90 6.25
N VAL A 337 24.39 -40.58 5.41
CA VAL A 337 23.12 -39.99 5.83
C VAL A 337 22.06 -41.09 5.97
N PRO A 338 21.48 -41.31 7.17
CA PRO A 338 20.55 -42.41 7.40
C PRO A 338 19.11 -42.12 6.95
N PHE A 339 18.84 -40.88 6.51
CA PHE A 339 17.49 -40.40 6.22
C PHE A 339 17.18 -40.37 4.73
N SER A 340 15.89 -40.47 4.41
CA SER A 340 15.41 -40.24 3.04
C SER A 340 15.57 -38.76 2.66
N PRO A 341 15.70 -38.43 1.36
CA PRO A 341 15.79 -37.05 0.90
C PRO A 341 14.62 -36.18 1.36
N LEU A 342 13.42 -36.75 1.50
CA LEU A 342 12.26 -36.05 2.05
C LEU A 342 12.49 -35.65 3.50
N LEU A 343 12.88 -36.60 4.36
CA LEU A 343 13.02 -36.36 5.79
C LEU A 343 14.19 -35.41 6.08
N GLU A 344 15.27 -35.54 5.32
CA GLU A 344 16.40 -34.62 5.30
C GLU A 344 15.97 -33.17 4.99
N ALA A 345 15.15 -32.99 3.93
CA ALA A 345 14.62 -31.69 3.56
C ALA A 345 13.69 -31.13 4.64
N PHE A 346 12.79 -31.96 5.20
CA PHE A 346 11.89 -31.55 6.27
C PHE A 346 12.63 -31.07 7.52
N ILE A 347 13.65 -31.80 7.98
CA ILE A 347 14.46 -31.39 9.13
C ILE A 347 15.08 -30.01 8.88
N MET A 348 15.71 -29.83 7.71
CA MET A 348 16.39 -28.59 7.37
C MET A 348 15.43 -27.41 7.19
N GLU A 349 14.32 -27.61 6.47
CA GLU A 349 13.32 -26.59 6.21
C GLU A 349 12.61 -26.17 7.51
N ILE A 350 12.20 -27.11 8.36
CA ILE A 350 11.59 -26.80 9.67
C ILE A 350 12.61 -26.07 10.56
N THR A 351 13.88 -26.50 10.55
CA THR A 351 14.94 -25.81 11.29
C THR A 351 15.10 -24.36 10.85
N LEU A 352 15.09 -24.11 9.53
CA LEU A 352 15.15 -22.74 9.01
C LEU A 352 13.92 -21.90 9.41
N GLU A 353 12.72 -22.46 9.37
CA GLU A 353 11.52 -21.74 9.82
C GLU A 353 11.57 -21.45 11.31
N MET A 354 12.04 -22.39 12.14
CA MET A 354 12.25 -22.14 13.58
C MET A 354 13.27 -21.03 13.84
N LEU A 355 14.39 -21.03 13.10
CA LEU A 355 15.40 -19.98 13.21
C LEU A 355 14.85 -18.62 12.79
N ARG A 356 14.06 -18.57 11.72
CA ARG A 356 13.45 -17.33 11.23
C ARG A 356 12.44 -16.79 12.25
N GLU A 357 11.55 -17.63 12.76
CA GLU A 357 10.53 -17.23 13.74
C GLU A 357 11.16 -16.76 15.05
N ALA A 358 12.26 -17.39 15.49
CA ALA A 358 13.04 -16.90 16.62
C ALA A 358 13.72 -15.56 16.29
N GLY A 359 14.34 -15.45 15.10
CA GLY A 359 15.12 -14.28 14.68
C GLY A 359 14.30 -12.99 14.59
N ILE A 360 13.06 -13.06 14.09
CA ILE A 360 12.21 -11.87 13.92
C ILE A 360 11.66 -11.31 15.25
N ARG A 361 11.61 -12.13 16.31
CA ARG A 361 11.05 -11.75 17.62
C ARG A 361 12.12 -11.24 18.60
N LEU A 362 13.40 -11.45 18.27
CA LEU A 362 14.51 -11.10 19.14
C LEU A 362 15.09 -9.73 18.75
N PRO A 363 15.66 -8.98 19.71
CA PRO A 363 16.36 -7.75 19.41
C PRO A 363 17.43 -7.95 18.32
N GLN A 364 17.61 -6.96 17.45
CA GLN A 364 18.47 -7.05 16.26
C GLN A 364 19.84 -7.72 16.50
N PRO A 365 20.61 -7.38 17.56
CA PRO A 365 21.91 -8.02 17.81
C PRO A 365 21.80 -9.53 18.06
N ILE A 366 20.74 -9.96 18.75
CA ILE A 366 20.48 -11.38 19.07
C ILE A 366 19.93 -12.10 17.84
N GLY A 367 19.03 -11.47 17.08
CA GLY A 367 18.50 -12.00 15.82
C GLY A 367 19.61 -12.26 14.79
N GLN A 368 20.54 -11.32 14.61
CA GLN A 368 21.73 -11.51 13.76
C GLN A 368 22.59 -12.69 14.22
N THR A 369 22.83 -12.80 15.54
CA THR A 369 23.61 -13.90 16.12
C THR A 369 22.95 -15.26 15.87
N ILE A 370 21.63 -15.37 16.04
CA ILE A 370 20.88 -16.60 15.74
C ILE A 370 20.89 -16.91 14.25
N GLY A 371 20.86 -15.90 13.38
CA GLY A 371 21.06 -16.10 11.94
C GLY A 371 22.42 -16.73 11.63
N ILE A 372 23.50 -16.24 12.25
CA ILE A 372 24.86 -16.76 12.05
C ILE A 372 25.00 -18.18 12.63
N VAL A 373 24.55 -18.38 13.87
CA VAL A 373 24.60 -19.70 14.53
C VAL A 373 23.70 -20.70 13.79
N GLY A 374 22.49 -20.29 13.44
CA GLY A 374 21.54 -21.11 12.71
C GLY A 374 22.03 -21.52 11.32
N GLY A 375 22.54 -20.56 10.54
CA GLY A 375 23.00 -20.81 9.18
C GLY A 375 24.29 -21.63 9.11
N ILE A 376 25.31 -21.24 9.89
CA ILE A 376 26.64 -21.87 9.82
C ILE A 376 26.73 -23.07 10.75
N VAL A 377 26.38 -22.90 12.03
CA VAL A 377 26.61 -23.93 13.04
C VAL A 377 25.66 -25.10 12.84
N ILE A 378 24.36 -24.86 12.60
CA ILE A 378 23.43 -25.98 12.38
C ILE A 378 23.68 -26.65 11.03
N GLY A 379 23.92 -25.89 9.97
CA GLY A 379 24.25 -26.44 8.66
C GLY A 379 25.51 -27.31 8.68
N GLN A 380 26.60 -26.80 9.26
CA GLN A 380 27.86 -27.55 9.37
C GLN A 380 27.77 -28.72 10.35
N ALA A 381 27.13 -28.54 11.51
CA ALA A 381 26.98 -29.60 12.50
C ALA A 381 26.09 -30.73 11.96
N ALA A 382 25.00 -30.41 11.24
CA ALA A 382 24.13 -31.42 10.62
C ALA A 382 24.89 -32.25 9.57
N VAL A 383 25.75 -31.61 8.78
CA VAL A 383 26.64 -32.28 7.82
C VAL A 383 27.69 -33.15 8.52
N GLN A 384 28.38 -32.60 9.53
CA GLN A 384 29.43 -33.33 10.26
C GLN A 384 28.88 -34.52 11.05
N ALA A 385 27.69 -34.37 11.62
CA ALA A 385 26.97 -35.45 12.29
C ALA A 385 26.42 -36.51 11.32
N GLY A 386 26.51 -36.28 10.01
CA GLY A 386 25.97 -37.17 9.00
C GLY A 386 24.44 -37.21 8.99
N LEU A 387 23.76 -36.21 9.56
CA LEU A 387 22.30 -36.14 9.54
C LEU A 387 21.77 -35.60 8.21
N VAL A 388 22.58 -34.79 7.52
CA VAL A 388 22.22 -34.10 6.28
C VAL A 388 23.42 -34.11 5.33
N SER A 389 23.16 -34.22 4.04
CA SER A 389 24.10 -34.17 2.92
C SER A 389 24.48 -32.73 2.56
N ASN A 390 25.68 -32.55 2.04
CA ASN A 390 26.17 -31.24 1.59
C ASN A 390 25.24 -30.61 0.55
N VAL A 391 24.71 -31.45 -0.35
CA VAL A 391 23.85 -30.99 -1.45
C VAL A 391 22.52 -30.49 -0.92
N MET A 392 21.93 -31.15 0.08
CA MET A 392 20.70 -30.65 0.70
C MET A 392 20.91 -29.30 1.37
N VAL A 393 22.02 -29.11 2.09
CA VAL A 393 22.33 -27.80 2.70
C VAL A 393 22.39 -26.68 1.64
N ILE A 394 22.99 -26.97 0.48
CA ILE A 394 23.03 -26.02 -0.65
C ILE A 394 21.61 -25.72 -1.16
N ILE A 395 20.80 -26.77 -1.41
CA ILE A 395 19.41 -26.63 -1.90
C ILE A 395 18.57 -25.77 -0.96
N VAL A 396 18.64 -26.07 0.34
CA VAL A 396 17.89 -25.33 1.37
C VAL A 396 18.40 -23.90 1.50
N SER A 397 19.71 -23.66 1.39
CA SER A 397 20.28 -22.29 1.40
C SER A 397 19.80 -21.46 0.21
N ILE A 398 19.81 -22.02 -1.00
CA ILE A 398 19.30 -21.33 -2.21
C ILE A 398 17.80 -21.05 -2.07
N THR A 399 17.04 -22.03 -1.56
CA THR A 399 15.59 -21.90 -1.32
C THR A 399 15.29 -20.80 -0.30
N ALA A 400 16.08 -20.70 0.77
CA ALA A 400 15.97 -19.65 1.77
C ALA A 400 16.23 -18.26 1.18
N ILE A 401 17.31 -18.09 0.42
CA ILE A 401 17.65 -16.84 -0.28
C ILE A 401 16.53 -16.46 -1.25
N ALA A 402 16.04 -17.41 -2.05
CA ALA A 402 14.95 -17.20 -2.99
C ALA A 402 13.65 -16.73 -2.29
N SER A 403 13.36 -17.25 -1.10
CA SER A 403 12.22 -16.83 -0.27
C SER A 403 12.35 -15.42 0.29
N PHE A 404 13.58 -14.95 0.59
CA PHE A 404 13.82 -13.59 1.08
C PHE A 404 13.75 -12.52 -0.01
N ILE A 405 13.98 -12.91 -1.27
CA ILE A 405 13.86 -11.99 -2.41
C ILE A 405 12.41 -11.51 -2.59
N VAL A 406 11.41 -12.31 -2.20
CA VAL A 406 9.99 -11.92 -2.25
C VAL A 406 9.73 -10.81 -1.24
N SER A 407 9.46 -9.60 -1.74
CA SER A 407 9.40 -8.34 -0.98
C SER A 407 8.24 -8.25 0.01
N ASN A 408 7.16 -9.01 -0.18
CA ASN A 408 6.00 -8.99 0.71
C ASN A 408 6.03 -10.17 1.70
N TYR A 409 5.92 -9.86 2.99
CA TYR A 409 6.02 -10.85 4.08
C TYR A 409 4.90 -11.90 4.03
N ASP A 410 3.65 -11.50 3.80
CA ASP A 410 2.49 -12.41 3.78
C ASP A 410 2.56 -13.39 2.61
N LEU A 411 2.92 -12.90 1.43
CA LEU A 411 3.13 -13.75 0.26
C LEU A 411 4.32 -14.70 0.49
N SER A 412 5.45 -14.21 1.03
CA SER A 412 6.60 -15.04 1.37
C SER A 412 6.23 -16.17 2.35
N SER A 413 5.36 -15.88 3.32
CA SER A 413 4.88 -16.87 4.29
C SER A 413 3.97 -17.92 3.67
N SER A 414 3.11 -17.52 2.74
CA SER A 414 2.27 -18.42 1.96
C SER A 414 3.10 -19.42 1.14
N ILE A 415 4.16 -18.92 0.48
CA ILE A 415 5.09 -19.73 -0.31
C ILE A 415 5.79 -20.79 0.53
N ARG A 416 6.25 -20.41 1.73
CA ARG A 416 6.93 -21.34 2.66
C ARG A 416 6.01 -22.47 3.10
N LEU A 417 4.73 -22.17 3.34
CA LEU A 417 3.75 -23.19 3.68
C LEU A 417 3.49 -24.17 2.51
N ILE A 418 3.35 -23.66 1.29
CA ILE A 418 3.04 -24.46 0.09
C ILE A 418 4.19 -25.38 -0.34
N ARG A 419 5.43 -25.04 0.02
CA ARG A 419 6.62 -25.87 -0.21
C ARG A 419 6.46 -27.28 0.36
N PHE A 420 5.92 -27.45 1.56
CA PHE A 420 5.79 -28.76 2.21
C PHE A 420 4.86 -29.73 1.47
N PRO A 421 3.63 -29.33 1.08
CA PRO A 421 2.80 -30.13 0.17
C PRO A 421 3.50 -30.50 -1.14
N MET A 422 4.23 -29.58 -1.77
CA MET A 422 4.97 -29.88 -3.00
C MET A 422 6.07 -30.92 -2.79
N MET A 423 6.79 -30.86 -1.66
CA MET A 423 7.78 -31.89 -1.30
C MET A 423 7.14 -33.27 -1.10
N LEU A 424 5.97 -33.33 -0.48
CA LEU A 424 5.23 -34.58 -0.31
C LEU A 424 4.78 -35.17 -1.65
N LEU A 425 4.21 -34.34 -2.54
CA LEU A 425 3.82 -34.78 -3.87
C LEU A 425 5.02 -35.30 -4.68
N ALA A 426 6.17 -34.63 -4.59
CA ALA A 426 7.41 -35.08 -5.20
C ALA A 426 7.92 -36.41 -4.64
N TYR A 427 7.80 -36.62 -3.33
CA TYR A 427 8.20 -37.87 -2.70
C TYR A 427 7.31 -39.06 -3.09
N PHE A 428 6.00 -38.85 -3.25
CA PHE A 428 5.10 -39.95 -3.62
C PHE A 428 5.07 -40.23 -5.13
N TYR A 429 5.19 -39.20 -5.98
CA TYR A 429 4.94 -39.32 -7.42
C TYR A 429 6.06 -38.73 -8.29
N GLY A 430 7.22 -38.37 -7.72
CA GLY A 430 8.34 -37.80 -8.47
C GLY A 430 7.96 -36.51 -9.22
N ILE A 431 8.45 -36.36 -10.45
CA ILE A 431 8.16 -35.18 -11.29
C ILE A 431 6.66 -35.07 -11.60
N VAL A 432 5.95 -36.20 -11.76
CA VAL A 432 4.51 -36.19 -12.02
C VAL A 432 3.74 -35.55 -10.86
N GLY A 433 4.16 -35.80 -9.63
CA GLY A 433 3.61 -35.15 -8.44
C GLY A 433 3.79 -33.63 -8.45
N ILE A 434 4.99 -33.18 -8.83
CA ILE A 434 5.31 -31.74 -8.93
C ILE A 434 4.43 -31.07 -9.98
N VAL A 435 4.31 -31.66 -11.17
CA VAL A 435 3.48 -31.12 -12.27
C VAL A 435 2.02 -31.08 -11.85
N SER A 436 1.52 -32.14 -11.20
CA SER A 436 0.13 -32.17 -10.68
C SER A 436 -0.10 -31.09 -9.63
N GLY A 437 0.85 -30.90 -8.71
CA GLY A 437 0.81 -29.84 -7.70
C GLY A 437 0.83 -28.44 -8.31
N LEU A 438 1.64 -28.22 -9.35
CA LEU A 438 1.67 -26.97 -10.11
C LEU A 438 0.32 -26.70 -10.81
N MET A 439 -0.29 -27.73 -11.42
CA MET A 439 -1.62 -27.59 -12.04
C MET A 439 -2.68 -27.23 -11.00
N LEU A 440 -2.65 -27.85 -9.81
CA LEU A 440 -3.57 -27.53 -8.72
C LEU A 440 -3.38 -26.09 -8.22
N LEU A 441 -2.12 -25.65 -8.04
CA LEU A 441 -1.82 -24.26 -7.66
C LEU A 441 -2.31 -23.26 -8.71
N PHE A 442 -2.10 -23.56 -10.00
CA PHE A 442 -2.56 -22.71 -11.08
C PHE A 442 -4.09 -22.64 -11.13
N ALA A 443 -4.77 -23.78 -11.03
CA ALA A 443 -6.23 -23.85 -10.96
C ALA A 443 -6.77 -23.05 -9.77
N HIS A 444 -6.12 -23.16 -8.60
CA HIS A 444 -6.45 -22.39 -7.41
C HIS A 444 -6.34 -20.88 -7.66
N PHE A 445 -5.24 -20.40 -8.23
CA PHE A 445 -5.06 -18.98 -8.55
C PHE A 445 -6.10 -18.42 -9.53
N VAL A 446 -6.49 -19.21 -10.53
CA VAL A 446 -7.53 -18.80 -11.49
C VAL A 446 -8.92 -18.78 -10.84
N SER A 447 -9.18 -19.65 -9.86
CA SER A 447 -10.45 -19.69 -9.13
C SER A 447 -10.58 -18.63 -8.03
N LEU A 448 -9.45 -18.09 -7.56
CA LEU A 448 -9.42 -17.12 -6.47
C LEU A 448 -9.91 -15.75 -6.92
N THR A 449 -10.66 -15.10 -6.03
CA THR A 449 -11.06 -13.69 -6.13
C THR A 449 -10.50 -12.90 -4.95
N SER A 450 -10.36 -11.59 -5.14
CA SER A 450 -10.04 -10.61 -4.11
C SER A 450 -11.05 -9.48 -4.24
N TYR A 451 -12.00 -9.39 -3.30
CA TYR A 451 -13.03 -8.35 -3.23
C TYR A 451 -13.77 -8.16 -4.57
N GLY A 452 -14.14 -9.27 -5.21
CA GLY A 452 -14.84 -9.30 -6.49
C GLY A 452 -13.95 -9.20 -7.75
N SER A 453 -12.66 -8.95 -7.60
CA SER A 453 -11.69 -8.98 -8.72
C SER A 453 -10.99 -10.34 -8.83
N PRO A 454 -10.75 -10.88 -10.05
CA PRO A 454 -9.96 -12.10 -10.22
C PRO A 454 -8.52 -11.94 -9.70
N TYR A 455 -8.06 -12.89 -8.89
CA TYR A 455 -6.72 -12.86 -8.28
C TYR A 455 -5.60 -13.18 -9.30
N GLY A 456 -5.92 -13.95 -10.35
CA GLY A 456 -5.00 -14.35 -11.42
C GLY A 456 -4.72 -13.27 -12.48
N LEU A 457 -5.26 -12.05 -12.35
CA LEU A 457 -4.99 -10.95 -13.27
C LEU A 457 -3.50 -10.60 -13.32
N PRO A 458 -2.95 -10.23 -14.49
CA PRO A 458 -3.54 -10.16 -15.82
C PRO A 458 -3.30 -11.43 -16.66
N ILE A 459 -2.95 -12.55 -16.03
CA ILE A 459 -2.73 -13.83 -16.74
C ILE A 459 -4.09 -14.50 -17.03
N ALA A 460 -4.99 -14.46 -16.04
CA ALA A 460 -6.33 -15.01 -16.13
C ALA A 460 -7.33 -14.04 -15.46
N PRO A 461 -8.18 -13.33 -16.23
CA PRO A 461 -8.22 -13.27 -17.70
C PRO A 461 -6.98 -12.59 -18.30
N PHE A 462 -6.59 -13.02 -19.50
CA PHE A 462 -5.38 -12.54 -20.16
C PHE A 462 -5.52 -11.09 -20.66
N ARG A 463 -4.65 -10.19 -20.20
CA ARG A 463 -4.65 -8.76 -20.60
C ARG A 463 -3.27 -8.28 -21.01
N LEU A 464 -3.04 -8.20 -22.33
CA LEU A 464 -1.74 -7.81 -22.92
C LEU A 464 -1.23 -6.44 -22.48
N GLN A 465 -2.12 -5.47 -22.31
CA GLN A 465 -1.73 -4.09 -21.98
C GLN A 465 -1.09 -4.01 -20.59
N GLU A 466 -1.57 -4.81 -19.64
CA GLU A 466 -1.09 -4.82 -18.25
C GLU A 466 0.21 -5.60 -18.07
N LEU A 467 0.58 -6.47 -19.01
CA LEU A 467 1.85 -7.18 -18.96
C LEU A 467 3.05 -6.22 -19.01
N LYS A 468 2.87 -5.03 -19.60
CA LYS A 468 3.89 -3.96 -19.73
C LYS A 468 4.25 -3.28 -18.41
N ASP A 469 3.45 -3.46 -17.36
CA ASP A 469 3.79 -3.03 -15.99
C ASP A 469 3.64 -4.18 -14.98
N SER A 470 3.49 -5.42 -15.45
CA SER A 470 3.38 -6.60 -14.59
C SER A 470 4.72 -7.31 -14.47
N PHE A 471 5.17 -8.05 -15.48
CA PHE A 471 6.41 -8.83 -15.40
C PHE A 471 7.66 -8.00 -15.69
N VAL A 472 7.55 -7.14 -16.69
CA VAL A 472 8.58 -6.20 -17.11
C VAL A 472 8.00 -4.81 -16.89
N ARG A 473 8.79 -3.89 -16.32
CA ARG A 473 8.40 -2.50 -16.12
C ARG A 473 8.87 -1.70 -17.33
N PHE A 474 7.95 -1.30 -18.19
CA PHE A 474 8.27 -0.39 -19.30
C PHE A 474 8.53 1.05 -18.80
N PRO A 475 9.14 1.94 -19.62
CA PRO A 475 9.27 3.35 -19.27
C PRO A 475 7.92 3.96 -18.87
N ILE A 476 7.91 4.83 -17.84
CA ILE A 476 6.69 5.44 -17.28
C ILE A 476 5.85 6.12 -18.38
N SER A 477 6.50 6.77 -19.34
CA SER A 477 5.83 7.43 -20.47
C SER A 477 5.01 6.49 -21.36
N MET A 478 5.31 5.19 -21.36
CA MET A 478 4.57 4.18 -22.12
C MET A 478 3.47 3.49 -21.29
N ILE A 479 3.44 3.72 -19.96
CA ILE A 479 2.43 3.16 -19.05
C ILE A 479 1.27 4.15 -18.95
N THR A 480 0.33 4.05 -19.89
CA THR A 480 -0.82 4.96 -20.00
C THR A 480 -2.10 4.41 -19.37
N THR A 481 -2.09 3.16 -18.92
CA THR A 481 -3.28 2.48 -18.37
C THR A 481 -3.14 2.22 -16.87
N ARG A 482 -4.27 2.26 -16.15
CA ARG A 482 -4.38 1.84 -14.75
C ARG A 482 -4.54 0.33 -14.66
N SER A 483 -4.20 -0.24 -13.51
CA SER A 483 -4.40 -1.68 -13.24
C SER A 483 -5.88 -2.06 -13.30
N SER A 484 -6.23 -3.14 -13.99
CA SER A 484 -7.62 -3.61 -14.04
C SER A 484 -8.09 -4.29 -12.75
N THR A 485 -7.17 -4.60 -11.83
CA THR A 485 -7.49 -5.22 -10.53
C THR A 485 -8.50 -4.37 -9.76
N GLY A 486 -8.36 -3.04 -9.76
CA GLY A 486 -9.31 -2.13 -9.11
C GLY A 486 -10.60 -1.88 -9.90
N GLN A 487 -10.72 -2.44 -11.11
CA GLN A 487 -11.79 -2.19 -12.08
C GLN A 487 -12.12 -0.70 -12.24
N PRO A 488 -11.12 0.18 -12.44
CA PRO A 488 -11.32 1.62 -12.37
C PRO A 488 -12.30 2.12 -13.43
N LYS A 489 -13.15 3.08 -13.07
CA LYS A 489 -14.05 3.79 -14.00
C LYS A 489 -13.27 4.47 -15.14
N GLN A 490 -12.06 4.95 -14.81
CA GLN A 490 -11.14 5.57 -15.76
C GLN A 490 -9.95 4.63 -16.04
N GLU A 491 -9.97 3.93 -17.17
CA GLU A 491 -8.89 2.99 -17.52
C GLU A 491 -7.57 3.69 -17.89
N LYS A 492 -7.61 4.86 -18.52
CA LYS A 492 -6.42 5.61 -18.92
C LYS A 492 -6.00 6.62 -17.86
N LYS A 493 -4.71 6.64 -17.53
CA LYS A 493 -4.08 7.74 -16.76
C LYS A 493 -4.17 9.00 -17.63
N LYS A 494 -4.51 10.14 -17.03
CA LYS A 494 -4.55 11.42 -17.77
C LYS A 494 -3.14 11.67 -18.33
N GLU A 495 -3.00 11.71 -19.64
CA GLU A 495 -1.73 12.05 -20.28
C GLU A 495 -1.34 13.46 -19.83
N GLY A 496 -0.12 13.61 -19.31
CA GLY A 496 0.49 14.92 -19.20
C GLY A 496 0.51 15.53 -20.60
N GLY A 497 0.02 16.76 -20.74
CA GLY A 497 0.03 17.47 -22.02
C GLY A 497 1.43 17.43 -22.66
N PRO A 498 1.52 17.58 -23.99
CA PRO A 498 2.74 17.33 -24.73
C PRO A 498 3.90 18.08 -24.08
N HIS A 499 4.91 17.33 -23.63
CA HIS A 499 6.19 17.89 -23.23
C HIS A 499 6.66 18.75 -24.41
N GLY A 500 6.74 20.06 -24.18
CA GLY A 500 7.25 20.98 -25.18
C GLY A 500 8.63 20.50 -25.62
N GLU A 501 8.72 20.16 -26.90
CA GLU A 501 9.99 20.12 -27.61
C GLU A 501 10.51 21.57 -27.61
N SER A 502 11.51 21.81 -26.76
CA SER A 502 12.35 23.00 -26.77
C SER A 502 13.59 22.77 -27.61
#